data_AF-A0A662THS0-F1
#
_entry.id   AF-A0A662THS0-F1
#
_cell.length_a   1.000
_cell.length_b   1.000
_cell.length_c   1.000
_cell.angle_alpha   90.00
_cell.angle_beta   90.00
_cell.angle_gamma   90.00
#
_symmetry.space_group_name_H-M   'P 1'
#
loop_
_entity.id
_entity.type
_entity.pdbx_description
1 polymer ?
#
loop_
_entity_poly.entity_id
_entity_poly.type
_entity_poly.pdbx_seq_one_letter_code
_entity_poly.pdbx_strand_id
1 'polypeptide(L)'
;MTGSNRLLLGAGWPLVFFIYALSCKRKSGKLARELVLDIKQSVEIFFLAVLTLYSFIIVLKGTLDIVDTVILFALYGVYVCLCYRMPAEAESGIEYIHGPAKLILRLKNSGSIIVMLVLMFLGGVVIFFSAPLFLGGIIALAISAGVSVFLTAQWLAPFLSEFPESTSAFYYATREELAPMGIGNLVSAKVNQWSLLIGTIPLVYSFSVGQLAFIPLDELQKHEILLTAAQSIYGTVALMKLRFTYLDALILFGLWFIQFIYPPIRIEVTIIYFILALVEFVYYRRENGRLFREFIKAVKG
;
A
#
# COMPACT_ATOMS: atom_id res chain seq x y z
N MET A 1 -7.73 4.36 7.74
CA MET A 1 -7.55 4.65 6.30
C MET A 1 -6.24 5.37 6.02
N THR A 2 -6.09 6.65 6.36
CA THR A 2 -4.90 7.48 6.06
C THR A 2 -3.63 7.00 6.75
N GLY A 3 -3.73 6.52 7.99
CA GLY A 3 -2.61 5.96 8.75
C GLY A 3 -1.94 4.75 8.11
N SER A 4 -2.71 3.68 7.83
CA SER A 4 -2.23 2.48 7.11
C SER A 4 -1.55 2.85 5.79
N ASN A 5 -2.23 3.67 4.98
CA ASN A 5 -1.74 4.13 3.70
C ASN A 5 -0.41 4.91 3.76
N ARG A 6 -0.19 5.70 4.82
CA ARG A 6 1.06 6.44 5.01
C ARG A 6 2.16 5.60 5.65
N LEU A 7 1.80 4.70 6.56
CA LEU A 7 2.73 3.76 7.17
C LEU A 7 3.32 2.82 6.12
N LEU A 8 2.48 2.27 5.24
CA LEU A 8 2.91 1.35 4.20
C LEU A 8 3.90 2.04 3.23
N LEU A 9 3.60 3.26 2.82
CA LEU A 9 4.43 4.00 1.86
C LEU A 9 5.66 4.67 2.51
N GLY A 10 5.51 5.19 3.73
CA GLY A 10 6.55 5.90 4.47
C GLY A 10 7.48 5.00 5.27
N ALA A 11 7.03 3.84 5.74
CA ALA A 11 7.85 2.88 6.46
C ALA A 11 8.03 1.57 5.68
N GLY A 12 6.94 1.00 5.16
CA GLY A 12 6.96 -0.30 4.47
C GLY A 12 7.92 -0.33 3.27
N TRP A 13 7.72 0.56 2.28
CA TRP A 13 8.56 0.57 1.07
C TRP A 13 10.03 0.90 1.38
N PRO A 14 10.36 1.93 2.20
CA PRO A 14 11.74 2.19 2.57
C PRO A 14 12.40 1.04 3.33
N LEU A 15 11.68 0.37 4.23
CA LEU A 15 12.23 -0.78 4.97
C LEU A 15 12.54 -1.95 4.03
N VAL A 16 11.68 -2.25 3.06
CA VAL A 16 11.99 -3.24 2.00
C VAL A 16 13.28 -2.85 1.28
N PHE A 17 13.42 -1.60 0.87
CA PHE A 17 14.63 -1.12 0.20
C PHE A 17 15.87 -1.23 1.09
N PHE A 18 15.79 -0.81 2.36
CA PHE A 18 16.93 -0.87 3.28
C PHE A 18 17.36 -2.31 3.59
N ILE A 19 16.40 -3.23 3.75
CA ILE A 19 16.69 -4.65 3.92
C ILE A 19 17.40 -5.20 2.68
N TYR A 20 16.89 -4.89 1.49
CA TYR A 20 17.52 -5.25 0.22
C TYR A 20 18.96 -4.70 0.12
N ALA A 21 19.15 -3.41 0.38
CA ALA A 21 20.46 -2.76 0.31
C ALA A 21 21.48 -3.36 1.30
N LEU A 22 21.03 -3.74 2.50
CA LEU A 22 21.85 -4.43 3.50
C LEU A 22 22.17 -5.87 3.08
N SER A 23 21.22 -6.58 2.49
CA SER A 23 21.45 -7.92 1.92
C SER A 23 22.49 -7.89 0.80
N CYS A 24 22.41 -6.93 -0.13
CA CYS A 24 23.41 -6.73 -1.18
C CYS A 24 24.80 -6.44 -0.61
N LYS A 25 24.88 -5.60 0.43
CA LYS A 25 26.16 -5.30 1.10
C LYS A 25 26.79 -6.54 1.71
N ARG A 26 25.99 -7.41 2.32
CA ARG A 26 26.48 -8.67 2.92
C ARG A 26 27.02 -9.64 1.88
N LYS A 27 26.42 -9.72 0.68
CA LYS A 27 26.83 -10.65 -0.38
C LYS A 27 27.96 -10.12 -1.26
N SER A 28 27.86 -8.87 -1.70
CA SER A 28 28.73 -8.27 -2.72
C SER A 28 29.72 -7.24 -2.17
N GLY A 29 29.62 -6.88 -0.89
CA GLY A 29 30.42 -5.83 -0.26
C GLY A 29 29.98 -4.40 -0.60
N LYS A 30 29.05 -4.21 -1.56
CA LYS A 30 28.56 -2.89 -1.99
C LYS A 30 27.11 -2.68 -1.60
N LEU A 31 26.79 -1.47 -1.14
CA LEU A 31 25.41 -1.09 -0.85
C LEU A 31 24.66 -0.84 -2.17
N ALA A 32 23.50 -1.47 -2.35
CA ALA A 32 22.65 -1.20 -3.50
C ALA A 32 22.16 0.26 -3.47
N ARG A 33 22.22 0.94 -4.62
CA ARG A 33 21.76 2.34 -4.76
C ARG A 33 20.35 2.44 -5.32
N GLU A 34 19.91 1.41 -6.01
CA GLU A 34 18.60 1.33 -6.66
C GLU A 34 18.12 -0.12 -6.68
N LEU A 35 16.80 -0.28 -6.63
CA LEU A 35 16.07 -1.53 -6.78
C LEU A 35 15.27 -1.41 -8.08
N VAL A 36 15.59 -2.22 -9.07
CA VAL A 36 14.91 -2.23 -10.37
C VAL A 36 13.58 -2.96 -10.25
N LEU A 37 12.52 -2.36 -10.76
CA LEU A 37 11.17 -2.91 -10.73
C LEU A 37 10.90 -3.73 -12.00
N ASP A 38 10.05 -4.74 -11.89
CA ASP A 38 9.49 -5.47 -13.02
C ASP A 38 8.58 -4.53 -13.83
N ILE A 39 8.58 -4.75 -15.15
CA ILE A 39 7.68 -4.14 -16.12
C ILE A 39 6.22 -4.35 -15.73
N LYS A 40 5.89 -5.52 -15.14
CA LYS A 40 4.52 -5.82 -14.66
C LYS A 40 4.02 -4.77 -13.67
N GLN A 41 4.92 -4.26 -12.83
CA GLN A 41 4.63 -3.24 -11.80
C GLN A 41 4.15 -1.90 -12.39
N SER A 42 4.26 -1.72 -13.72
CA SER A 42 3.77 -0.53 -14.41
C SER A 42 2.26 -0.33 -14.28
N VAL A 43 1.48 -1.41 -14.16
CA VAL A 43 0.01 -1.31 -14.01
C VAL A 43 -0.34 -0.81 -12.61
N GLU A 44 0.29 -1.35 -11.57
CA GLU A 44 0.11 -0.91 -10.19
C GLU A 44 0.43 0.58 -10.04
N ILE A 45 1.57 1.02 -10.61
CA ILE A 45 2.00 2.42 -10.55
C ILE A 45 1.01 3.32 -11.31
N PHE A 46 0.50 2.88 -12.47
CA PHE A 46 -0.50 3.63 -13.22
C PHE A 46 -1.81 3.79 -12.43
N PHE A 47 -2.33 2.71 -11.84
CA PHE A 47 -3.55 2.79 -11.03
C PHE A 47 -3.34 3.59 -9.75
N LEU A 48 -2.17 3.50 -9.13
CA LEU A 48 -1.83 4.35 -7.99
C LEU A 48 -1.86 5.84 -8.37
N ALA A 49 -1.37 6.21 -9.57
CA ALA A 49 -1.47 7.57 -10.09
C ALA A 49 -2.93 8.01 -10.24
N VAL A 50 -3.76 7.18 -10.88
CA VAL A 50 -5.19 7.48 -11.11
C VAL A 50 -5.95 7.62 -9.79
N LEU A 51 -5.75 6.71 -8.83
CA LEU A 51 -6.36 6.75 -7.51
C LEU A 51 -5.91 7.97 -6.71
N THR A 52 -4.62 8.33 -6.81
CA THR A 52 -4.09 9.54 -6.17
C THR A 52 -4.74 10.80 -6.75
N LEU A 53 -4.89 10.89 -8.07
CA LEU A 53 -5.60 12.01 -8.70
C LEU A 53 -7.05 12.10 -8.24
N TYR A 54 -7.76 10.95 -8.15
CA TYR A 54 -9.12 10.92 -7.64
C TYR A 54 -9.22 11.37 -6.17
N SER A 55 -8.23 11.04 -5.34
CA SER A 55 -8.24 11.45 -3.93
C SER A 55 -8.23 12.98 -3.72
N PHE A 56 -7.69 13.76 -4.67
CA PHE A 56 -7.82 15.23 -4.60
C PHE A 56 -9.26 15.70 -4.81
N ILE A 57 -10.04 14.99 -5.62
CA ILE A 57 -11.47 15.27 -5.81
C ILE A 57 -12.21 15.07 -4.49
N ILE A 58 -11.90 13.99 -3.75
CA ILE A 58 -12.48 13.73 -2.43
C ILE A 58 -12.17 14.88 -1.45
N VAL A 59 -10.91 15.35 -1.42
CA VAL A 59 -10.52 16.47 -0.55
C VAL A 59 -11.25 17.76 -0.92
N LEU A 60 -11.34 18.08 -2.22
CA LEU A 60 -12.04 19.27 -2.72
C LEU A 60 -13.53 19.22 -2.44
N LYS A 61 -14.15 18.04 -2.58
CA LYS A 61 -15.56 17.80 -2.28
C LYS A 61 -15.86 17.90 -0.78
N GLY A 62 -14.91 17.48 0.06
CA GLY A 62 -15.05 17.51 1.52
C GLY A 62 -16.05 16.48 2.06
N THR A 63 -16.43 15.48 1.26
CA THR A 63 -17.32 14.39 1.67
C THR A 63 -16.85 13.07 1.06
N LEU A 64 -17.21 11.96 1.72
CA LEU A 64 -17.11 10.60 1.18
C LEU A 64 -18.51 10.01 1.02
N ASP A 65 -18.87 9.61 -0.19
CA ASP A 65 -20.21 9.09 -0.50
C ASP A 65 -20.18 7.80 -1.33
N ILE A 66 -21.36 7.29 -1.67
CA ILE A 66 -21.51 6.06 -2.45
C ILE A 66 -21.01 6.21 -3.90
N VAL A 67 -20.96 7.44 -4.43
CA VAL A 67 -20.42 7.70 -5.78
C VAL A 67 -18.91 7.45 -5.75
N ASP A 68 -18.22 7.86 -4.69
CA ASP A 68 -16.82 7.52 -4.48
C ASP A 68 -16.61 6.00 -4.38
N THR A 69 -17.49 5.28 -3.67
CA THR A 69 -17.44 3.81 -3.61
C THR A 69 -17.47 3.22 -5.02
N VAL A 70 -18.46 3.61 -5.83
CA VAL A 70 -18.64 3.07 -7.18
C VAL A 70 -17.40 3.35 -8.04
N ILE A 71 -16.87 4.57 -8.00
CA ILE A 71 -15.71 4.95 -8.80
C ILE A 71 -14.46 4.19 -8.35
N LEU A 72 -14.18 4.15 -7.05
CA LEU A 72 -13.00 3.46 -6.51
C LEU A 72 -13.07 1.94 -6.73
N PHE A 73 -14.25 1.33 -6.60
CA PHE A 73 -14.46 -0.08 -6.88
C PHE A 73 -14.32 -0.39 -8.37
N ALA A 74 -14.84 0.48 -9.25
CA ALA A 74 -14.68 0.33 -10.69
C ALA A 74 -13.20 0.42 -11.07
N LEU A 75 -12.45 1.41 -10.56
CA LEU A 75 -11.02 1.53 -10.80
C LEU A 75 -10.25 0.30 -10.32
N TYR A 76 -10.55 -0.20 -9.12
CA TYR A 76 -9.93 -1.42 -8.62
C TYR A 76 -10.32 -2.67 -9.43
N GLY A 77 -11.56 -2.77 -9.88
CA GLY A 77 -12.04 -3.87 -10.73
C GLY A 77 -11.31 -3.89 -12.08
N VAL A 78 -11.11 -2.73 -12.70
CA VAL A 78 -10.31 -2.63 -13.93
C VAL A 78 -8.85 -3.01 -13.66
N TYR A 79 -8.28 -2.55 -12.54
CA TYR A 79 -6.93 -2.95 -12.11
C TYR A 79 -6.78 -4.47 -12.01
N VAL A 80 -7.67 -5.14 -11.26
CA VAL A 80 -7.65 -6.61 -11.10
C VAL A 80 -7.85 -7.31 -12.44
N CYS A 81 -8.74 -6.81 -13.30
CA CYS A 81 -8.96 -7.38 -14.63
C CYS A 81 -7.69 -7.32 -15.49
N LEU A 82 -6.93 -6.22 -15.41
CA LEU A 82 -5.66 -6.08 -16.14
C LEU A 82 -4.56 -6.96 -15.55
N CYS A 83 -4.44 -7.03 -14.23
CA CYS A 83 -3.50 -7.95 -13.57
C CYS A 83 -3.79 -9.42 -13.91
N TYR A 84 -5.07 -9.81 -14.02
CA TYR A 84 -5.47 -11.17 -14.39
C TYR A 84 -5.07 -11.55 -15.82
N ARG A 85 -4.94 -10.58 -16.73
CA ARG A 85 -4.53 -10.81 -18.12
C ARG A 85 -3.02 -10.93 -18.30
N MET A 86 -2.23 -10.56 -17.29
CA MET A 86 -0.78 -10.65 -17.38
C MET A 86 -0.30 -12.09 -17.30
N PRO A 87 0.79 -12.45 -18.01
CA PRO A 87 1.37 -13.77 -17.91
C PRO A 87 1.82 -14.05 -16.47
N ALA A 88 1.35 -15.17 -15.92
CA ALA A 88 1.79 -15.69 -14.64
C ALA A 88 3.32 -15.83 -14.64
N GLU A 89 3.97 -15.50 -13.52
CA GLU A 89 5.39 -15.82 -13.37
C GLU A 89 5.61 -17.32 -13.58
N ALA A 90 6.67 -17.68 -14.31
CA ALA A 90 7.01 -19.07 -14.53
C ALA A 90 7.13 -19.80 -13.18
N GLU A 91 6.79 -21.10 -13.15
CA GLU A 91 6.76 -21.97 -11.96
C GLU A 91 8.08 -22.06 -11.15
N SER A 92 9.13 -21.32 -11.50
CA SER A 92 10.35 -21.14 -10.71
C SER A 92 10.11 -20.60 -9.29
N GLY A 93 8.92 -20.05 -9.00
CA GLY A 93 8.54 -19.61 -7.66
C GLY A 93 8.38 -20.72 -6.61
N ILE A 94 8.16 -21.98 -7.02
CA ILE A 94 7.92 -23.12 -6.09
C ILE A 94 9.14 -23.36 -5.19
N GLU A 95 10.35 -23.10 -5.69
CA GLU A 95 11.59 -23.30 -4.93
C GLU A 95 11.72 -22.37 -3.72
N TYR A 96 11.02 -21.23 -3.76
CA TYR A 96 11.00 -20.19 -2.73
C TYR A 96 9.77 -20.27 -1.81
N ILE A 97 8.83 -21.20 -2.06
CA ILE A 97 7.68 -21.42 -1.17
C ILE A 97 8.14 -22.19 0.06
N HIS A 98 8.08 -21.53 1.21
CA HIS A 98 8.49 -22.09 2.51
C HIS A 98 7.29 -22.27 3.45
N GLY A 99 7.50 -22.99 4.56
CA GLY A 99 6.52 -23.07 5.64
C GLY A 99 5.23 -23.85 5.30
N PRO A 100 4.08 -23.45 5.88
CA PRO A 100 2.81 -24.15 5.73
C PRO A 100 2.36 -24.29 4.27
N ALA A 101 2.61 -23.27 3.44
CA ALA A 101 2.27 -23.28 2.02
C ALA A 101 2.92 -24.45 1.26
N LYS A 102 4.20 -24.76 1.56
CA LYS A 102 4.92 -25.89 0.95
C LYS A 102 4.31 -27.24 1.33
N LEU A 103 3.82 -27.37 2.57
CA LEU A 103 3.17 -28.60 3.02
C LEU A 103 1.81 -28.80 2.34
N ILE A 104 1.04 -27.72 2.15
CA ILE A 104 -0.25 -27.75 1.46
C ILE A 104 -0.07 -28.13 -0.02
N LEU A 105 0.93 -27.58 -0.70
CA LEU A 105 1.23 -27.89 -2.10
C LEU A 105 1.71 -29.33 -2.33
N ARG A 106 2.17 -30.04 -1.30
CA ARG A 106 2.54 -31.47 -1.39
C ARG A 106 1.34 -32.41 -1.32
N LEU A 107 0.15 -31.92 -0.93
CA LEU A 107 -1.07 -32.72 -0.91
C LEU A 107 -1.57 -32.96 -2.34
N LYS A 108 -2.36 -34.03 -2.53
CA LYS A 108 -3.11 -34.23 -3.78
C LYS A 108 -4.00 -33.00 -4.05
N ASN A 109 -4.18 -32.64 -5.32
CA ASN A 109 -4.88 -31.40 -5.74
C ASN A 109 -6.22 -31.15 -5.02
N SER A 110 -7.07 -32.17 -4.84
CA SER A 110 -8.33 -32.00 -4.10
C SER A 110 -8.12 -31.71 -2.61
N GLY A 111 -7.11 -32.33 -2.00
CA GLY A 111 -6.77 -32.12 -0.59
C GLY A 111 -6.18 -30.72 -0.34
N SER A 112 -5.32 -30.22 -1.22
CA SER A 112 -4.75 -28.88 -1.10
C SER A 112 -5.83 -27.80 -1.21
N ILE A 113 -6.78 -27.94 -2.16
CA ILE A 113 -7.91 -27.01 -2.31
C ILE A 113 -8.78 -27.00 -1.05
N ILE A 114 -9.15 -28.18 -0.52
CA ILE A 114 -9.99 -28.26 0.70
C ILE A 114 -9.28 -27.58 1.87
N VAL A 115 -8.00 -27.87 2.09
CA VAL A 115 -7.23 -27.24 3.19
C VAL A 115 -7.17 -25.73 3.02
N MET A 116 -6.91 -25.23 1.80
CA MET A 116 -6.91 -23.77 1.54
C MET A 116 -8.27 -23.13 1.83
N LEU A 117 -9.37 -23.75 1.40
CA LEU A 117 -10.72 -23.23 1.66
C LEU A 117 -11.07 -23.24 3.15
N VAL A 118 -10.71 -24.30 3.88
CA VAL A 118 -10.93 -24.39 5.32
C VAL A 118 -10.14 -23.33 6.07
N LEU A 119 -8.85 -23.15 5.74
CA LEU A 119 -8.02 -22.13 6.37
C LEU A 119 -8.50 -20.72 6.05
N MET A 120 -8.95 -20.46 4.81
CA MET A 120 -9.54 -19.18 4.41
C MET A 120 -10.82 -18.88 5.20
N PHE A 121 -11.74 -19.85 5.30
CA PHE A 121 -12.97 -19.69 6.06
C PHE A 121 -12.68 -19.46 7.55
N LEU A 122 -11.83 -20.29 8.15
CA LEU A 122 -11.45 -20.16 9.55
C LEU A 122 -10.79 -18.81 9.85
N GLY A 123 -9.87 -18.37 8.98
CA GLY A 123 -9.25 -17.05 9.07
C GLY A 123 -10.28 -15.92 9.02
N GLY A 124 -11.24 -16.01 8.11
CA GLY A 124 -12.35 -15.04 8.01
C GLY A 124 -13.21 -14.99 9.27
N VAL A 125 -13.57 -16.14 9.84
CA VAL A 125 -14.32 -16.25 11.10
C VAL A 125 -13.53 -15.61 12.25
N VAL A 126 -12.25 -15.94 12.38
CA VAL A 126 -11.39 -15.36 13.42
C VAL A 126 -11.31 -13.84 13.29
N ILE A 127 -11.10 -13.31 12.08
CA ILE A 127 -11.06 -11.86 11.85
C ILE A 127 -12.40 -11.21 12.22
N PHE A 128 -13.52 -11.79 11.80
CA PHE A 128 -14.86 -11.24 12.05
C PHE A 128 -15.15 -11.07 13.55
N PHE A 129 -14.86 -12.10 14.36
CA PHE A 129 -15.10 -12.04 15.81
C PHE A 129 -14.01 -11.27 16.58
N SER A 130 -12.78 -11.23 16.07
CA SER A 130 -11.66 -10.59 16.78
C SER A 130 -11.56 -9.08 16.50
N ALA A 131 -12.02 -8.59 15.34
CA ALA A 131 -11.86 -7.18 14.98
C ALA A 131 -12.52 -6.20 15.99
N PRO A 132 -13.76 -6.41 16.47
CA PRO A 132 -14.36 -5.54 17.48
C PRO A 132 -13.61 -5.56 18.81
N LEU A 133 -13.15 -6.75 19.24
CA LEU A 133 -12.38 -6.93 20.47
C LEU A 133 -11.01 -6.22 20.40
N PHE A 134 -10.34 -6.35 19.26
CA PHE A 134 -9.07 -5.70 18.97
C PHE A 134 -9.21 -4.17 19.00
N LEU A 135 -10.21 -3.61 18.32
CA LEU A 135 -10.48 -2.18 18.33
C LEU A 135 -10.82 -1.68 19.75
N GLY A 136 -11.67 -2.39 20.47
CA GLY A 136 -11.99 -2.09 21.87
C GLY A 136 -10.75 -2.08 22.76
N GLY A 137 -9.85 -3.05 22.59
CA GLY A 137 -8.58 -3.12 23.31
C GLY A 137 -7.65 -1.94 23.02
N ILE A 138 -7.54 -1.52 21.75
CA ILE A 138 -6.76 -0.35 21.36
C ILE A 138 -7.30 0.93 21.98
N ILE A 139 -8.63 1.12 21.97
CA ILE A 139 -9.27 2.29 22.56
C ILE A 139 -9.05 2.30 24.08
N ALA A 140 -9.26 1.17 24.75
CA ALA A 140 -9.04 1.04 26.20
C ALA A 140 -7.58 1.33 26.58
N LEU A 141 -6.62 0.82 25.80
CA LEU A 141 -5.20 1.10 25.98
C LEU A 141 -4.87 2.58 25.79
N ALA A 142 -5.44 3.22 24.77
CA ALA A 142 -5.21 4.64 24.52
C ALA A 142 -5.70 5.51 25.68
N ILE A 143 -6.90 5.22 26.19
CA ILE A 143 -7.50 5.91 27.34
C ILE A 143 -6.66 5.69 28.60
N SER A 144 -6.25 4.45 28.90
CA SER A 144 -5.48 4.14 30.11
C SER A 144 -4.07 4.71 30.10
N ALA A 145 -3.43 4.79 28.92
CA ALA A 145 -2.13 5.41 28.73
C ALA A 145 -2.18 6.94 28.64
N GLY A 146 -3.37 7.56 28.64
CA GLY A 146 -3.53 9.01 28.52
C GLY A 146 -3.12 9.58 27.16
N VAL A 147 -3.16 8.76 26.10
CA VAL A 147 -2.81 9.16 24.74
C VAL A 147 -4.04 9.34 23.86
N SER A 148 -3.91 10.08 22.77
CA SER A 148 -5.02 10.33 21.84
C SER A 148 -5.50 9.04 21.17
N VAL A 149 -6.79 8.73 21.31
CA VAL A 149 -7.45 7.61 20.62
C VAL A 149 -7.26 7.72 19.11
N PHE A 150 -7.32 8.94 18.56
CA PHE A 150 -7.09 9.18 17.14
C PHE A 150 -5.68 8.78 16.70
N LEU A 151 -4.64 9.20 17.43
CA LEU A 151 -3.25 8.84 17.09
C LEU A 151 -3.01 7.33 17.22
N THR A 152 -3.55 6.71 18.27
CA THR A 152 -3.43 5.26 18.47
C THR A 152 -4.17 4.49 17.38
N ALA A 153 -5.39 4.88 17.03
CA ALA A 153 -6.14 4.25 15.94
C ALA A 153 -5.50 4.49 14.56
N GLN A 154 -4.86 5.65 14.36
CA GLN A 154 -4.19 5.98 13.12
C GLN A 154 -2.88 5.22 12.94
N TRP A 155 -2.11 4.97 14.00
CA TRP A 155 -0.77 4.41 13.88
C TRP A 155 -0.64 3.00 14.43
N LEU A 156 -1.12 2.75 15.65
CA LEU A 156 -0.97 1.44 16.29
C LEU A 156 -1.82 0.38 15.60
N ALA A 157 -3.09 0.69 15.29
CA ALA A 157 -3.97 -0.30 14.67
C ALA A 157 -3.44 -0.75 13.30
N PRO A 158 -3.07 0.15 12.37
CA PRO A 158 -2.42 -0.25 11.13
C PRO A 158 -1.09 -0.95 11.32
N PHE A 159 -0.24 -0.46 12.24
CA PHE A 159 1.05 -1.10 12.45
C PHE A 159 0.91 -2.57 12.81
N LEU A 160 -0.04 -2.91 13.69
CA LEU A 160 -0.30 -4.29 14.08
C LEU A 160 -1.02 -5.09 12.99
N SER A 161 -2.00 -4.51 12.30
CA SER A 161 -2.77 -5.24 11.28
C SER A 161 -1.98 -5.51 10.00
N GLU A 162 -1.06 -4.61 9.63
CA GLU A 162 -0.22 -4.70 8.42
C GLU A 162 1.06 -5.50 8.67
N PHE A 163 1.37 -5.84 9.92
CA PHE A 163 2.62 -6.52 10.29
C PHE A 163 2.81 -7.89 9.61
N PRO A 164 1.80 -8.78 9.53
CA PRO A 164 1.97 -10.08 8.88
C PRO A 164 2.32 -9.96 7.39
N GLU A 165 1.66 -9.04 6.68
CA GLU A 165 1.92 -8.76 5.26
C GLU A 165 3.28 -8.08 5.04
N SER A 166 3.63 -7.13 5.91
CA SER A 166 4.94 -6.47 5.85
C SER A 166 6.07 -7.47 6.08
N THR A 167 5.87 -8.45 6.97
CA THR A 167 6.87 -9.47 7.28
C THR A 167 7.22 -10.35 6.08
N SER A 168 6.23 -10.75 5.27
CA SER A 168 6.50 -11.53 4.06
C SER A 168 7.22 -10.68 3.00
N ALA A 169 6.85 -9.41 2.83
CA ALA A 169 7.56 -8.49 1.94
C ALA A 169 9.02 -8.25 2.37
N PHE A 170 9.26 -8.08 3.68
CA PHE A 170 10.61 -7.97 4.25
C PHE A 170 11.43 -9.24 4.06
N TYR A 171 10.79 -10.41 4.17
CA TYR A 171 11.45 -11.68 3.87
C TYR A 171 11.90 -11.74 2.40
N TYR A 172 11.04 -11.37 1.44
CA TYR A 172 11.41 -11.29 0.03
C TYR A 172 12.55 -10.30 -0.22
N ALA A 173 12.54 -9.16 0.46
CA ALA A 173 13.60 -8.16 0.38
C ALA A 173 14.99 -8.69 0.78
N THR A 174 15.06 -9.74 1.60
CA THR A 174 16.36 -10.33 1.98
C THR A 174 17.06 -11.01 0.82
N ARG A 175 16.35 -11.33 -0.27
CA ARG A 175 16.90 -11.97 -1.48
C ARG A 175 16.83 -11.00 -2.66
N GLU A 176 17.95 -10.83 -3.36
CA GLU A 176 18.05 -9.85 -4.45
C GLU A 176 17.05 -10.11 -5.58
N GLU A 177 16.85 -11.38 -5.95
CA GLU A 177 15.91 -11.80 -6.99
C GLU A 177 14.44 -11.52 -6.63
N LEU A 178 14.09 -11.54 -5.33
CA LEU A 178 12.72 -11.39 -4.84
C LEU A 178 12.42 -9.98 -4.33
N ALA A 179 13.43 -9.11 -4.22
CA ALA A 179 13.23 -7.74 -3.74
C ALA A 179 12.25 -6.92 -4.61
N PRO A 180 12.23 -7.03 -5.95
CA PRO A 180 11.19 -6.39 -6.78
C PRO A 180 9.78 -6.87 -6.44
N MET A 181 9.61 -8.17 -6.17
CA MET A 181 8.34 -8.76 -5.72
C MET A 181 7.92 -8.22 -4.35
N GLY A 182 8.87 -8.01 -3.42
CA GLY A 182 8.61 -7.41 -2.12
C GLY A 182 8.04 -5.99 -2.23
N ILE A 183 8.64 -5.14 -3.06
CA ILE A 183 8.08 -3.80 -3.35
C ILE A 183 6.74 -3.94 -4.07
N GLY A 184 6.64 -4.81 -5.08
CA GLY A 184 5.40 -5.01 -5.85
C GLY A 184 4.21 -5.42 -5.01
N ASN A 185 4.43 -6.32 -4.04
CA ASN A 185 3.41 -6.72 -3.09
C ASN A 185 2.90 -5.50 -2.30
N LEU A 186 3.80 -4.67 -1.77
CA LEU A 186 3.40 -3.47 -1.04
C LEU A 186 2.76 -2.40 -1.96
N VAL A 187 3.20 -2.25 -3.21
CA VAL A 187 2.55 -1.32 -4.15
C VAL A 187 1.14 -1.80 -4.50
N SER A 188 0.94 -3.10 -4.73
CA SER A 188 -0.37 -3.70 -4.96
C SER A 188 -1.29 -3.55 -3.74
N ALA A 189 -0.77 -3.79 -2.53
CA ALA A 189 -1.46 -3.56 -1.28
C ALA A 189 -1.88 -2.09 -1.12
N LYS A 190 -1.00 -1.16 -1.52
CA LYS A 190 -1.30 0.27 -1.55
C LYS A 190 -2.43 0.60 -2.53
N VAL A 191 -2.45 0.02 -3.74
CA VAL A 191 -3.55 0.20 -4.70
C VAL A 191 -4.87 -0.24 -4.09
N ASN A 192 -4.92 -1.40 -3.43
CA ASN A 192 -6.09 -1.89 -2.70
C ASN A 192 -6.53 -0.94 -1.56
N GLN A 193 -5.59 -0.52 -0.71
CA GLN A 193 -5.84 0.38 0.42
C GLN A 193 -6.22 1.80 0.01
N TRP A 194 -5.81 2.24 -1.18
CA TRP A 194 -6.12 3.56 -1.74
C TRP A 194 -7.32 3.52 -2.71
N SER A 195 -8.00 2.36 -2.80
CA SER A 195 -9.23 2.18 -3.56
C SER A 195 -10.32 1.51 -2.73
N LEU A 196 -10.35 0.17 -2.67
CA LEU A 196 -11.38 -0.61 -1.99
C LEU A 196 -11.54 -0.23 -0.52
N LEU A 197 -10.43 -0.04 0.21
CA LEU A 197 -10.52 0.33 1.62
C LEU A 197 -11.23 1.67 1.80
N ILE A 198 -10.92 2.66 0.97
CA ILE A 198 -11.58 3.98 1.00
C ILE A 198 -13.05 3.84 0.60
N GLY A 199 -13.33 3.16 -0.51
CA GLY A 199 -14.69 2.99 -1.04
C GLY A 199 -15.60 2.15 -0.13
N THR A 200 -15.04 1.24 0.67
CA THR A 200 -15.79 0.41 1.61
C THR A 200 -16.33 1.23 2.79
N ILE A 201 -15.66 2.33 3.17
CA ILE A 201 -16.07 3.15 4.32
C ILE A 201 -17.48 3.73 4.15
N PRO A 202 -17.80 4.52 3.09
CA PRO A 202 -19.16 5.05 2.90
C PRO A 202 -20.20 3.95 2.61
N LEU A 203 -19.78 2.81 2.03
CA LEU A 203 -20.65 1.65 1.84
C LEU A 203 -21.10 1.07 3.19
N VAL A 204 -20.16 0.73 4.07
CA VAL A 204 -20.45 0.19 5.40
C VAL A 204 -21.19 1.21 6.26
N TYR A 205 -20.84 2.49 6.15
CA TYR A 205 -21.56 3.57 6.84
C TYR A 205 -23.04 3.63 6.42
N SER A 206 -23.32 3.61 5.11
CA SER A 206 -24.70 3.59 4.60
C SER A 206 -25.47 2.36 5.06
N PHE A 207 -24.85 1.18 5.03
CA PHE A 207 -25.46 -0.04 5.58
C PHE A 207 -25.77 0.08 7.07
N SER A 208 -24.88 0.69 7.87
CA SER A 208 -25.05 0.82 9.32
C SER A 208 -26.19 1.77 9.70
N VAL A 209 -26.45 2.79 8.88
CA VAL A 209 -27.52 3.77 9.10
C VAL A 209 -28.84 3.33 8.42
N GLY A 210 -28.79 2.33 7.53
CA GLY A 210 -29.97 1.80 6.84
C GLY A 210 -30.46 2.62 5.64
N GLN A 211 -29.69 3.61 5.21
CA GLN A 211 -29.99 4.47 4.06
C GLN A 211 -28.70 4.95 3.39
N LEU A 212 -28.78 5.40 2.14
CA LEU A 212 -27.63 6.02 1.47
C LEU A 212 -27.23 7.30 2.23
N ALA A 213 -26.03 7.28 2.78
CA ALA A 213 -25.50 8.37 3.59
C ALA A 213 -24.09 8.75 3.11
N PHE A 214 -23.70 9.98 3.38
CA PHE A 214 -22.35 10.48 3.12
C PHE A 214 -21.68 10.82 4.45
N ILE A 215 -20.34 10.80 4.43
CA ILE A 215 -19.51 11.14 5.57
C ILE A 215 -18.93 12.54 5.31
N PRO A 216 -19.35 13.57 6.06
CA PRO A 216 -18.73 14.89 5.96
C PRO A 216 -17.31 14.83 6.54
N LEU A 217 -16.36 15.43 5.83
CA LEU A 217 -14.96 15.48 6.25
C LEU A 217 -14.69 16.78 7.00
N ASP A 218 -14.23 16.66 8.24
CA ASP A 218 -13.74 17.82 9.00
C ASP A 218 -12.39 18.32 8.45
N GLU A 219 -11.92 19.48 8.93
CA GLU A 219 -10.64 20.05 8.48
C GLU A 219 -9.45 19.14 8.73
N LEU A 220 -9.44 18.42 9.86
CA LEU A 220 -8.35 17.51 10.19
C LEU A 220 -8.32 16.34 9.19
N GLN A 221 -9.46 15.70 8.93
CA GLN A 221 -9.60 14.61 7.99
C GLN A 221 -9.22 15.05 6.57
N LYS A 222 -9.65 16.24 6.14
CA LYS A 222 -9.22 16.82 4.86
C LYS A 222 -7.71 16.97 4.78
N HIS A 223 -7.07 17.51 5.82
CA HIS A 223 -5.61 17.63 5.88
C HIS A 223 -4.90 16.27 5.90
N GLU A 224 -5.41 15.28 6.63
CA GLU A 224 -4.81 13.95 6.71
C GLU A 224 -4.96 13.18 5.38
N ILE A 225 -6.08 13.34 4.67
CA ILE A 225 -6.27 12.77 3.31
C ILE A 225 -5.36 13.50 2.32
N LEU A 226 -5.29 14.82 2.38
CA LEU A 226 -4.42 15.63 1.49
C LEU A 226 -2.94 15.26 1.66
N LEU A 227 -2.46 15.15 2.89
CA LEU A 227 -1.10 14.69 3.18
C LEU A 227 -0.86 13.28 2.64
N THR A 228 -1.84 12.38 2.79
CA THR A 228 -1.73 11.02 2.25
C THR A 228 -1.71 11.01 0.72
N ALA A 229 -2.48 11.88 0.07
CA ALA A 229 -2.47 12.07 -1.38
C ALA A 229 -1.14 12.67 -1.87
N ALA A 230 -0.59 13.65 -1.15
CA ALA A 230 0.72 14.24 -1.43
C ALA A 230 1.85 13.22 -1.30
N GLN A 231 1.82 12.39 -0.25
CA GLN A 231 2.78 11.28 -0.12
C GLN A 231 2.62 10.25 -1.25
N SER A 232 1.37 9.94 -1.63
CA SER A 232 1.07 8.98 -2.69
C SER A 232 1.49 9.49 -4.07
N ILE A 233 1.38 10.79 -4.35
CA ILE A 233 1.87 11.35 -5.63
C ILE A 233 3.40 11.32 -5.69
N TYR A 234 4.09 11.65 -4.60
CA TYR A 234 5.54 11.52 -4.54
C TYR A 234 5.97 10.05 -4.71
N GLY A 235 5.37 9.12 -3.96
CA GLY A 235 5.65 7.69 -4.08
C GLY A 235 5.40 7.16 -5.50
N THR A 236 4.33 7.62 -6.16
CA THR A 236 4.04 7.28 -7.55
C THR A 236 5.15 7.78 -8.48
N VAL A 237 5.49 9.07 -8.40
CA VAL A 237 6.55 9.70 -9.22
C VAL A 237 7.88 8.99 -9.03
N ALA A 238 8.22 8.64 -7.78
CA ALA A 238 9.43 7.91 -7.45
C ALA A 238 9.50 6.55 -8.17
N LEU A 239 8.38 5.88 -8.38
CA LEU A 239 8.33 4.58 -9.08
C LEU A 239 8.17 4.70 -10.61
N MET A 240 7.79 5.86 -11.16
CA MET A 240 7.54 6.03 -12.61
C MET A 240 8.75 5.70 -13.50
N LYS A 241 9.96 5.81 -12.93
CA LYS A 241 11.22 5.42 -13.59
C LYS A 241 11.49 3.91 -13.59
N LEU A 242 10.57 3.09 -13.07
CA LEU A 242 10.70 1.62 -12.88
C LEU A 242 11.95 1.21 -12.10
N ARG A 243 12.37 2.08 -11.18
CA ARG A 243 13.42 1.80 -10.19
C ARG A 243 13.15 2.62 -8.94
N PHE A 244 13.44 2.05 -7.79
CA PHE A 244 13.29 2.70 -6.49
C PHE A 244 14.67 2.95 -5.89
N THR A 245 15.03 4.21 -5.69
CA THR A 245 16.38 4.61 -5.29
C THR A 245 16.52 4.77 -3.78
N TYR A 246 17.75 4.78 -3.29
CA TYR A 246 18.03 5.04 -1.88
C TYR A 246 17.55 6.43 -1.43
N LEU A 247 17.55 7.43 -2.33
CA LEU A 247 17.04 8.76 -2.05
C LEU A 247 15.53 8.73 -1.90
N ASP A 248 14.82 8.00 -2.76
CA ASP A 248 13.37 7.85 -2.68
C ASP A 248 12.97 7.24 -1.34
N ALA A 249 13.67 6.17 -0.92
CA ALA A 249 13.48 5.51 0.36
C ALA A 249 13.77 6.45 1.54
N LEU A 250 14.87 7.21 1.50
CA LEU A 250 15.26 8.13 2.56
C LEU A 250 14.27 9.30 2.70
N ILE A 251 13.81 9.87 1.58
CA ILE A 251 12.84 10.97 1.58
C ILE A 251 11.49 10.48 2.13
N LEU A 252 10.99 9.33 1.63
CA LEU A 252 9.74 8.74 2.12
C LEU A 252 9.79 8.46 3.62
N PHE A 253 10.86 7.80 4.07
CA PHE A 253 11.04 7.48 5.48
C PHE A 253 11.22 8.73 6.34
N GLY A 254 12.11 9.64 5.93
CA GLY A 254 12.43 10.84 6.69
C GLY A 254 11.23 11.74 6.88
N LEU A 255 10.53 12.10 5.80
CA LEU A 255 9.36 12.98 5.87
C LEU A 255 8.19 12.34 6.61
N TRP A 256 7.95 11.04 6.40
CA TRP A 256 6.93 10.31 7.16
C TRP A 256 7.29 10.24 8.65
N PHE A 257 8.52 9.92 9.00
CA PHE A 257 8.96 9.76 10.38
C PHE A 257 8.93 11.09 11.15
N ILE A 258 9.38 12.17 10.53
CA ILE A 258 9.30 13.51 11.13
C ILE A 258 7.84 13.91 11.37
N GLN A 259 6.94 13.67 10.40
CA GLN A 259 5.51 13.94 10.56
C GLN A 259 4.85 13.05 11.63
N PHE A 260 5.29 11.79 11.75
CA PHE A 260 4.83 10.86 12.77
C PHE A 260 5.20 11.34 14.18
N ILE A 261 6.43 11.77 14.39
CA ILE A 261 6.92 12.28 15.68
C ILE A 261 6.32 13.66 16.00
N TYR A 262 6.13 14.50 14.99
CA TYR A 262 5.57 15.85 15.15
C TYR A 262 4.33 16.04 14.25
N PRO A 263 3.12 15.62 14.70
CA PRO A 263 1.91 15.74 13.90
C PRO A 263 1.52 17.14 13.40
N PRO A 264 1.83 18.26 14.09
CA PRO A 264 1.43 19.59 13.65
C PRO A 264 1.95 20.02 12.27
N ILE A 265 3.12 19.53 11.82
CA ILE A 265 3.75 19.92 10.53
C ILE A 265 3.11 19.28 9.28
N ARG A 266 1.86 18.82 9.39
CA ARG A 266 1.17 18.08 8.32
C ARG A 266 1.07 18.87 7.02
N ILE A 267 0.90 20.19 7.09
CA ILE A 267 0.75 21.04 5.90
C ILE A 267 2.11 21.29 5.24
N GLU A 268 3.13 21.56 6.05
CA GLU A 268 4.51 21.78 5.62
C GLU A 268 5.03 20.53 4.89
N VAL A 269 4.82 19.35 5.48
CA VAL A 269 5.21 18.08 4.86
C VAL A 269 4.41 17.80 3.59
N THR A 270 3.12 18.16 3.55
CA THR A 270 2.29 18.07 2.33
C THR A 270 2.88 18.91 1.20
N ILE A 271 3.23 20.17 1.48
CA ILE A 271 3.83 21.08 0.50
C ILE A 271 5.18 20.53 0.02
N ILE A 272 6.02 20.04 0.93
CA ILE A 272 7.31 19.43 0.59
C ILE A 272 7.11 18.24 -0.36
N TYR A 273 6.17 17.34 -0.08
CA TYR A 273 5.89 16.22 -0.97
C TYR A 273 5.46 16.67 -2.37
N PHE A 274 4.62 17.71 -2.48
CA PHE A 274 4.24 18.25 -3.79
C PHE A 274 5.44 18.84 -4.56
N ILE A 275 6.28 19.62 -3.88
CA ILE A 275 7.46 20.21 -4.50
C ILE A 275 8.41 19.11 -4.98
N LEU A 276 8.69 18.11 -4.13
CA LEU A 276 9.57 16.99 -4.48
C LEU A 276 8.99 16.15 -5.60
N ALA A 277 7.68 15.87 -5.59
CA ALA A 277 7.01 15.14 -6.67
C ALA A 277 7.12 15.90 -8.00
N LEU A 278 6.93 17.22 -7.99
CA LEU A 278 7.08 18.03 -9.19
C LEU A 278 8.53 18.03 -9.71
N VAL A 279 9.49 18.27 -8.82
CA VAL A 279 10.92 18.29 -9.16
C VAL A 279 11.34 16.95 -9.75
N GLU A 280 10.98 15.85 -9.10
CA GLU A 280 11.35 14.51 -9.54
C GLU A 280 10.66 14.12 -10.85
N PHE A 281 9.38 14.48 -11.02
CA PHE A 281 8.64 14.24 -12.25
C PHE A 281 9.26 14.96 -13.44
N VAL A 282 9.67 16.23 -13.25
CA VAL A 282 10.31 17.04 -14.29
C VAL A 282 11.73 16.55 -14.58
N TYR A 283 12.50 16.22 -13.55
CA TYR A 283 13.88 15.75 -13.68
C TYR A 283 13.94 14.44 -14.46
N TYR A 284 13.08 13.47 -14.13
CA TYR A 284 13.02 12.16 -14.80
C TYR A 284 12.01 12.08 -15.96
N ARG A 285 11.53 13.22 -16.50
CA ARG A 285 10.47 13.26 -17.53
C ARG A 285 10.71 12.35 -18.75
N ARG A 286 11.98 12.15 -19.14
CA ARG A 286 12.34 11.28 -20.27
C ARG A 286 12.21 9.79 -19.92
N GLU A 287 12.53 9.44 -18.67
CA GLU A 287 12.46 8.07 -18.16
C GLU A 287 11.03 7.70 -17.77
N ASN A 288 10.25 8.64 -17.24
CA ASN A 288 8.84 8.46 -16.88
C ASN A 288 7.97 8.04 -18.09
N GLY A 289 8.37 8.40 -19.31
CA GLY A 289 7.75 7.92 -20.54
C GLY A 289 7.84 6.38 -20.72
N ARG A 290 8.78 5.72 -20.05
CA ARG A 290 8.91 4.26 -20.03
C ARG A 290 7.70 3.61 -19.37
N LEU A 291 7.22 4.16 -18.25
CA LEU A 291 6.04 3.64 -17.56
C LEU A 291 4.85 3.49 -18.51
N PHE A 292 4.52 4.55 -19.25
CA PHE A 292 3.38 4.54 -20.17
C PHE A 292 3.57 3.55 -21.32
N ARG A 293 4.78 3.43 -21.87
CA ARG A 293 5.08 2.45 -22.91
C ARG A 293 4.92 1.02 -22.41
N GLU A 294 5.44 0.73 -21.23
CA GLU A 294 5.35 -0.60 -20.62
C GLU A 294 3.92 -0.93 -20.19
N PHE A 295 3.18 0.05 -19.65
CA PHE A 295 1.75 -0.08 -19.36
C PHE A 295 0.95 -0.44 -20.63
N ILE A 296 1.18 0.28 -21.74
CA ILE A 296 0.49 0.00 -23.01
C ILE A 296 0.81 -1.42 -23.52
N LYS A 297 2.06 -1.86 -23.40
CA LYS A 297 2.44 -3.24 -23.76
C LYS A 297 1.71 -4.25 -22.88
N ALA A 298 1.74 -4.06 -21.56
CA ALA A 298 1.12 -4.95 -20.59
C ALA A 298 -0.41 -5.05 -20.80
N VAL A 299 -1.07 -3.96 -21.19
CA VAL A 299 -2.51 -3.95 -21.50
C VAL A 299 -2.84 -4.64 -22.83
N LYS A 300 -1.93 -4.58 -23.82
CA LYS A 300 -2.15 -5.15 -25.15
C LYS A 300 -1.87 -6.65 -25.25
N GLY A 301 -1.13 -7.22 -24.30
CA GLY A 301 -0.69 -8.62 -24.31
C GLY A 301 0.58 -8.80 -25.12
#